data_AF-A0A951L6X1-F1
#
_entry.id   AF-A0A951L6X1-F1
#
_cell.length_a   1.000
_cell.length_b   1.000
_cell.length_c   1.000
_cell.angle_alpha   90.00
_cell.angle_beta   90.00
_cell.angle_gamma   90.00
#
_symmetry.space_group_name_H-M   'P 1'
#
loop_
_entity.id
_entity.type
_entity.pdbx_description
1 polymer ?
#
loop_
_entity_poly.entity_id
_entity_poly.type
_entity_poly.pdbx_seq_one_letter_code
_entity_poly.pdbx_strand_id
1 'polypeptide(L)'
;MARILNDEGLDSLFRAARSPQFWRPEPINDTILEALAGLVQLAPGEGSRLRLLFARTPAAKSQLAAALRPGDRETVVEAPIAALLGGFGCDDSAKLGAREAMAAAYLIFAARSLGLDCTPIWEFDGLAVAPLQFLENDAPPGFLFALGYGDDNREMPTGKSPCQGSLYRIV
;
A
#
# COMPACT_ATOMS: atom_id res chain seq x y z
N MET A 1 -8.93 16.81 19.28
CA MET A 1 -7.72 17.67 19.16
C MET A 1 -6.53 16.78 18.83
N ALA A 2 -5.66 17.22 17.92
CA ALA A 2 -4.43 16.50 17.58
C ALA A 2 -3.37 16.64 18.70
N ARG A 3 -2.50 15.63 18.82
CA ARG A 3 -1.35 15.61 19.74
C ARG A 3 -0.10 15.22 18.96
N ILE A 4 1.06 15.68 19.43
CA ILE A 4 2.36 15.27 18.89
C ILE A 4 2.60 13.80 19.26
N LEU A 5 2.99 12.97 18.29
CA LEU A 5 3.40 11.59 18.54
C LEU A 5 4.76 11.56 19.26
N ASN A 6 4.97 10.58 20.13
CA ASN A 6 6.29 10.33 20.71
C ASN A 6 7.28 9.84 19.64
N ASP A 7 8.56 9.76 20.00
CA ASP A 7 9.61 9.35 19.05
C ASP A 7 9.36 7.94 18.49
N GLU A 8 8.92 6.99 19.32
CA GLU A 8 8.57 5.63 18.85
C GLU A 8 7.47 5.64 17.79
N GLY A 9 6.43 6.47 17.95
CA GLY A 9 5.38 6.63 16.95
C GLY A 9 5.87 7.31 15.68
N LEU A 10 6.76 8.31 15.80
CA LEU A 10 7.37 8.97 14.64
C LEU A 10 8.34 8.05 13.89
N ASP A 11 9.06 7.20 14.60
CA ASP A 11 9.97 6.23 14.04
C ASP A 11 9.18 5.14 13.29
N SER A 12 8.13 4.61 13.92
CA SER A 12 7.25 3.58 13.34
C SER A 12 6.56 4.04 12.06
N LEU A 13 6.09 5.31 12.01
CA LEU A 13 5.33 5.81 10.87
C LEU A 13 6.19 6.45 9.77
N PHE A 14 7.33 7.06 10.13
CA PHE A 14 8.09 7.93 9.22
C PHE A 14 9.59 7.68 9.18
N ARG A 15 10.29 7.77 10.32
CA ARG A 15 11.77 7.90 10.30
C ARG A 15 12.49 6.58 10.10
N ALA A 16 12.03 5.52 10.77
CA ALA A 16 12.59 4.17 10.67
C ALA A 16 11.83 3.31 9.66
N ALA A 17 10.60 3.69 9.34
CA ALA A 17 9.75 3.06 8.33
C ALA A 17 10.45 2.83 6.98
N ARG A 18 10.42 1.59 6.48
CA ARG A 18 11.00 1.19 5.18
C ARG A 18 9.95 0.64 4.23
N SER A 19 10.36 0.47 2.97
CA SER A 19 9.63 -0.27 1.94
C SER A 19 10.42 -1.53 1.62
N PRO A 20 10.25 -2.62 2.41
CA PRO A 20 11.04 -3.83 2.23
C PRO A 20 10.76 -4.55 0.91
N GLN A 21 11.81 -5.15 0.34
CA GLN A 21 11.69 -6.02 -0.83
C GLN A 21 11.65 -7.50 -0.45
N PHE A 22 12.04 -7.81 0.79
CA PHE A 22 12.12 -9.15 1.35
C PHE A 22 11.28 -9.23 2.61
N TRP A 23 10.66 -10.38 2.81
CA TRP A 23 9.65 -10.56 3.83
C TRP A 23 10.00 -11.76 4.70
N ARG A 24 9.71 -11.62 5.98
CA ARG A 24 9.73 -12.75 6.89
C ARG A 24 8.52 -13.67 6.60
N PRO A 25 8.59 -14.97 6.96
CA PRO A 25 7.58 -15.95 6.58
C PRO A 25 6.29 -15.88 7.43
N GLU A 26 6.22 -15.02 8.45
CA GLU A 26 5.07 -14.95 9.33
C GLU A 26 3.78 -14.55 8.57
N PRO A 27 2.70 -15.31 8.75
CA PRO A 27 1.43 -14.99 8.11
C PRO A 27 0.77 -13.78 8.77
N ILE A 28 0.11 -12.95 7.97
CA ILE A 28 -0.77 -11.89 8.47
C ILE A 28 -2.16 -12.50 8.76
N ASN A 29 -2.68 -12.29 9.97
CA ASN A 29 -4.02 -12.71 10.36
C ASN A 29 -5.10 -11.78 9.76
N ASP A 30 -6.27 -12.33 9.42
CA ASP A 30 -7.42 -11.59 8.89
C ASP A 30 -7.86 -10.46 9.83
N THR A 31 -7.75 -10.63 11.16
CA THR A 31 -8.03 -9.55 12.12
C THR A 31 -7.18 -8.30 11.88
N ILE A 32 -5.93 -8.46 11.45
CA ILE A 32 -5.06 -7.32 11.12
C ILE A 32 -5.52 -6.68 9.81
N LEU A 33 -5.91 -7.50 8.82
CA LEU A 33 -6.41 -7.01 7.52
C LEU A 33 -7.74 -6.24 7.67
N GLU A 34 -8.63 -6.73 8.54
CA GLU A 34 -9.88 -6.06 8.90
C GLU A 34 -9.63 -4.72 9.61
N ALA A 35 -8.70 -4.70 10.58
CA ALA A 35 -8.31 -3.47 11.26
C ALA A 35 -7.67 -2.46 10.29
N LEU A 36 -6.82 -2.94 9.38
CA LEU A 36 -6.20 -2.13 8.34
C LEU A 36 -7.26 -1.53 7.41
N ALA A 37 -8.20 -2.34 6.93
CA ALA A 37 -9.30 -1.86 6.09
C ALA A 37 -10.18 -0.83 6.82
N GLY A 38 -10.47 -1.05 8.11
CA GLY A 38 -11.22 -0.10 8.94
C GLY A 38 -10.51 1.24 9.09
N LEU A 39 -9.18 1.26 9.24
CA LEU A 39 -8.40 2.49 9.29
C LEU A 39 -8.35 3.20 7.93
N VAL A 40 -8.19 2.45 6.82
CA VAL A 40 -8.19 3.01 5.46
C VAL A 40 -9.54 3.63 5.12
N GLN A 41 -10.65 3.08 5.62
CA GLN A 41 -11.98 3.64 5.42
C GLN A 41 -12.15 5.06 6.01
N LEU A 42 -11.29 5.45 6.96
CA LEU A 42 -11.27 6.80 7.52
C LEU A 42 -10.59 7.83 6.60
N ALA A 43 -10.05 7.41 5.45
CA ALA A 43 -9.44 8.31 4.48
C ALA A 43 -10.43 9.39 4.03
N PRO A 44 -9.98 10.66 3.92
CA PRO A 44 -10.83 11.75 3.46
C PRO A 44 -11.25 11.53 2.01
N GLY A 45 -12.50 11.89 1.68
CA GLY A 45 -13.05 11.77 0.33
C GLY A 45 -14.03 10.60 0.16
N GLU A 46 -14.98 10.44 1.08
CA GLU A 46 -15.97 9.34 1.17
C GLU A 46 -15.35 7.93 1.06
N GLY A 47 -14.78 7.43 2.15
CA GLY A 47 -14.21 6.08 2.22
C GLY A 47 -15.18 4.93 1.88
N SER A 48 -16.49 5.20 1.78
CA SER A 48 -17.48 4.26 1.23
C SER A 48 -17.27 3.95 -0.26
N ARG A 49 -16.50 4.78 -0.98
CA ARG A 49 -16.19 4.63 -2.41
C ARG A 49 -14.86 3.92 -2.71
N LEU A 50 -14.14 3.49 -1.68
CA LEU A 50 -12.88 2.76 -1.82
C LEU A 50 -13.12 1.26 -1.73
N ARG A 51 -12.21 0.51 -2.34
CA ARG A 51 -12.17 -0.94 -2.40
C ARG A 51 -10.77 -1.43 -2.11
N LEU A 52 -10.69 -2.43 -1.24
CA LEU A 52 -9.45 -3.14 -0.94
C LEU A 52 -9.64 -4.61 -1.27
N LEU A 53 -8.69 -5.16 -2.01
CA LEU A 53 -8.59 -6.60 -2.27
C LEU A 53 -7.26 -7.10 -1.72
N PHE A 54 -7.30 -8.14 -0.88
CA PHE A 54 -6.11 -8.77 -0.33
C PHE A 54 -5.86 -10.13 -1.01
N ALA A 55 -4.83 -10.21 -1.83
CA ALA A 55 -4.37 -11.44 -2.46
C ALA A 55 -3.35 -12.16 -1.56
N ARG A 56 -3.76 -13.32 -1.03
CA ARG A 56 -2.93 -14.19 -0.18
C ARG A 56 -2.37 -15.40 -0.94
N THR A 57 -3.13 -15.94 -1.89
CA THR A 57 -2.77 -17.19 -2.56
C THR A 57 -1.66 -16.96 -3.60
N PRO A 58 -0.78 -17.96 -3.84
CA PRO A 58 0.25 -17.85 -4.88
C PRO A 58 -0.34 -17.53 -6.25
N ALA A 59 -1.46 -18.15 -6.62
CA ALA A 59 -2.13 -17.91 -7.90
C ALA A 59 -2.57 -16.44 -8.06
N ALA A 60 -3.24 -15.88 -7.04
CA ALA A 60 -3.68 -14.49 -7.07
C ALA A 60 -2.48 -13.52 -7.12
N LYS A 61 -1.44 -13.78 -6.32
CA LYS A 61 -0.21 -12.96 -6.33
C LYS A 61 0.53 -13.05 -7.67
N SER A 62 0.57 -14.22 -8.32
CA SER A 62 1.17 -14.36 -9.65
C SER A 62 0.38 -13.63 -10.74
N GLN A 63 -0.96 -13.59 -10.65
CA GLN A 63 -1.78 -12.79 -11.55
C GLN A 63 -1.48 -11.30 -11.39
N LEU A 64 -1.32 -10.82 -10.15
CA LEU A 64 -0.89 -9.44 -9.90
C LEU A 64 0.50 -9.16 -10.44
N ALA A 65 1.46 -10.05 -10.18
CA ALA A 65 2.83 -9.91 -10.63
C ALA A 65 2.95 -9.83 -12.17
N ALA A 66 2.06 -10.46 -12.92
CA ALA A 66 2.04 -10.37 -14.38
C ALA A 66 1.81 -8.94 -14.89
N ALA A 67 1.10 -8.11 -14.12
CA ALA A 67 0.85 -6.69 -14.42
C ALA A 67 2.00 -5.75 -14.00
N LEU A 68 3.07 -6.29 -13.38
CA LEU A 68 4.18 -5.50 -12.86
C LEU A 68 5.40 -5.52 -13.78
N ARG A 69 6.23 -4.49 -13.62
CA ARG A 69 7.59 -4.48 -14.17
C ARG A 69 8.44 -5.56 -13.47
N PRO A 70 9.45 -6.14 -14.15
CA PRO A 70 10.22 -7.27 -13.63
C PRO A 70 10.77 -7.08 -12.20
N GLY A 71 11.26 -5.89 -11.87
CA GLY A 71 11.87 -5.61 -10.56
C GLY A 71 10.89 -5.59 -9.38
N ASP A 72 9.59 -5.42 -9.64
CA ASP A 72 8.56 -5.33 -8.60
C ASP A 72 7.86 -6.68 -8.36
N ARG A 73 8.05 -7.66 -9.27
CA ARG A 73 7.35 -8.96 -9.26
C ARG A 73 7.69 -9.80 -8.05
N GLU A 74 8.98 -9.97 -7.79
CA GLU A 74 9.47 -10.85 -6.73
C GLU A 74 8.99 -10.36 -5.37
N THR A 75 9.13 -9.05 -5.11
CA THR A 75 8.63 -8.43 -3.88
C THR A 75 7.15 -8.70 -3.63
N VAL A 76 6.30 -8.61 -4.66
CA VAL A 76 4.85 -8.86 -4.53
C VAL A 76 4.54 -10.35 -4.37
N VAL A 77 5.24 -11.22 -5.09
CA VAL A 77 5.02 -12.68 -5.01
C VAL A 77 5.48 -13.23 -3.65
N GLU A 78 6.60 -12.75 -3.12
CA GLU A 78 7.13 -13.19 -1.83
C GLU A 78 6.34 -12.64 -0.65
N ALA A 79 5.75 -11.45 -0.77
CA ALA A 79 4.99 -10.83 0.31
C ALA A 79 3.87 -11.74 0.85
N PRO A 80 3.65 -11.80 2.17
CA PRO A 80 2.52 -12.51 2.76
C PRO A 80 1.18 -12.09 2.15
N ILE A 81 1.00 -10.79 1.86
CA ILE A 81 -0.21 -10.24 1.26
C ILE A 81 0.18 -9.24 0.16
N ALA A 82 -0.49 -9.34 -0.99
CA ALA A 82 -0.52 -8.28 -2.00
C ALA A 82 -1.90 -7.58 -1.93
N ALA A 83 -1.92 -6.30 -1.57
CA ALA A 83 -3.14 -5.52 -1.41
C ALA A 83 -3.33 -4.55 -2.58
N LEU A 84 -4.46 -4.64 -3.26
CA LEU A 84 -4.85 -3.66 -4.24
C LEU A 84 -5.81 -2.64 -3.63
N LEU A 85 -5.72 -1.40 -4.08
CA LEU A 85 -6.60 -0.31 -3.71
C LEU A 85 -7.12 0.36 -4.98
N GLY A 86 -8.45 0.47 -5.06
CA GLY A 86 -9.15 1.19 -6.12
C GLY A 86 -10.41 1.85 -5.58
N GLY A 87 -11.06 2.66 -6.40
CA GLY A 87 -12.38 3.21 -6.10
C GLY A 87 -13.41 2.90 -7.17
N PHE A 88 -14.65 3.34 -6.92
CA PHE A 88 -15.75 3.25 -7.88
C PHE A 88 -16.61 4.51 -7.86
N GLY A 89 -17.40 4.71 -8.92
CA GLY A 89 -18.47 5.70 -8.96
C GLY A 89 -18.01 7.16 -9.00
N CYS A 90 -17.04 7.48 -9.87
CA CYS A 90 -16.68 8.86 -10.19
C CYS A 90 -16.43 9.00 -11.70
N ASP A 91 -17.25 9.80 -12.37
CA ASP A 91 -17.07 10.11 -13.81
C ASP A 91 -15.82 10.97 -14.09
N ASP A 92 -15.21 11.52 -13.03
CA ASP A 92 -14.03 12.37 -13.07
C ASP A 92 -12.80 11.59 -12.58
N SER A 93 -12.02 11.08 -13.54
CA SER A 93 -10.83 10.27 -13.27
C SER A 93 -9.76 11.01 -12.46
N ALA A 94 -9.67 12.34 -12.58
CA ALA A 94 -8.71 13.12 -11.80
C ALA A 94 -9.10 13.17 -10.31
N LYS A 95 -10.39 13.34 -10.02
CA LYS A 95 -10.90 13.28 -8.65
C LYS A 95 -10.80 11.88 -8.06
N LEU A 96 -11.01 10.84 -8.86
CA LEU A 96 -10.81 9.46 -8.44
C LEU A 96 -9.36 9.21 -8.03
N GLY A 97 -8.40 9.58 -8.88
CA GLY A 97 -6.97 9.40 -8.58
C GLY A 97 -6.52 10.16 -7.32
N ALA A 98 -7.00 11.37 -7.09
CA ALA A 98 -6.69 12.12 -5.86
C ALA A 98 -7.24 11.43 -4.59
N ARG A 99 -8.43 10.82 -4.67
CA ARG A 99 -9.03 10.08 -3.54
C ARG A 99 -8.28 8.79 -3.26
N GLU A 100 -7.95 8.04 -4.31
CA GLU A 100 -7.15 6.82 -4.21
C GLU A 100 -5.76 7.12 -3.63
N ALA A 101 -5.12 8.23 -4.01
CA ALA A 101 -3.83 8.64 -3.45
C ALA A 101 -3.91 8.96 -1.94
N MET A 102 -4.98 9.63 -1.49
CA MET A 102 -5.20 9.85 -0.05
C MET A 102 -5.43 8.54 0.69
N ALA A 103 -6.23 7.63 0.11
CA ALA A 103 -6.46 6.31 0.67
C ALA A 103 -5.18 5.46 0.71
N ALA A 104 -4.33 5.56 -0.31
CA ALA A 104 -3.02 4.92 -0.38
C ALA A 104 -2.11 5.39 0.76
N ALA A 105 -2.07 6.70 1.02
CA ALA A 105 -1.33 7.24 2.16
C ALA A 105 -1.87 6.72 3.49
N TYR A 106 -3.20 6.64 3.65
CA TYR A 106 -3.83 6.04 4.83
C TYR A 106 -3.46 4.57 4.99
N LEU A 107 -3.39 3.79 3.90
CA LEU A 107 -2.99 2.39 3.93
C LEU A 107 -1.56 2.22 4.45
N ILE A 108 -0.63 3.05 3.98
CA ILE A 108 0.76 3.02 4.44
C ILE A 108 0.83 3.30 5.95
N PHE A 109 0.13 4.34 6.43
CA PHE A 109 0.14 4.69 7.85
C PHE A 109 -0.60 3.66 8.72
N ALA A 110 -1.70 3.10 8.22
CA ALA A 110 -2.49 2.08 8.92
C ALA A 110 -1.72 0.76 9.02
N ALA A 111 -1.03 0.33 7.96
CA ALA A 111 -0.17 -0.85 8.00
C ALA A 111 0.89 -0.69 9.10
N ARG A 112 1.59 0.44 9.09
CA ARG A 112 2.67 0.72 10.05
C ARG A 112 2.17 0.88 11.49
N SER A 113 1.01 1.50 11.70
CA SER A 113 0.43 1.61 13.05
C SER A 113 -0.03 0.26 13.62
N LEU A 114 -0.26 -0.73 12.76
CA LEU A 114 -0.55 -2.12 13.13
C LEU A 114 0.70 -3.01 13.18
N GLY A 115 1.90 -2.42 13.02
CA GLY A 115 3.17 -3.14 13.06
C GLY A 115 3.52 -3.90 11.79
N LEU A 116 2.84 -3.62 10.67
CA LEU A 116 3.18 -4.16 9.35
C LEU A 116 4.10 -3.21 8.60
N ASP A 117 4.98 -3.79 7.78
CA ASP A 117 5.66 -3.08 6.73
C ASP A 117 4.84 -3.09 5.44
N CYS A 118 5.08 -2.08 4.62
CA CYS A 118 4.34 -1.85 3.40
C CYS A 118 5.27 -1.33 2.31
N THR A 119 5.25 -1.98 1.15
CA THR A 119 5.95 -1.54 -0.05
C THR A 119 4.95 -1.15 -1.11
N PRO A 120 4.73 0.16 -1.31
CA PRO A 120 3.91 0.65 -2.41
C PRO A 120 4.57 0.33 -3.75
N ILE A 121 3.78 -0.21 -4.67
CA ILE A 121 4.17 -0.49 -6.06
C ILE A 121 3.55 0.60 -6.93
N TRP A 122 4.37 1.55 -7.32
CA TRP A 122 3.93 2.78 -8.00
C TRP A 122 3.55 2.57 -9.46
N GLU A 123 4.08 1.53 -10.09
CA GLU A 123 3.92 1.31 -11.52
C GLU A 123 3.41 -0.12 -11.78
N PHE A 124 2.14 -0.22 -12.17
CA PHE A 124 1.54 -1.46 -12.67
C PHE A 124 0.39 -1.19 -13.63
N ASP A 125 0.05 -2.19 -14.45
CA ASP A 125 -1.11 -2.14 -15.34
C ASP A 125 -2.39 -2.56 -14.61
N GLY A 126 -3.15 -1.57 -14.14
CA GLY A 126 -4.44 -1.78 -13.48
C GLY A 126 -5.52 -2.43 -14.36
N LEU A 127 -5.42 -2.35 -15.69
CA LEU A 127 -6.36 -3.00 -16.60
C LEU A 127 -6.07 -4.50 -16.71
N ALA A 128 -4.79 -4.88 -16.64
CA ALA A 128 -4.37 -6.28 -16.69
C ALA A 128 -4.84 -7.10 -15.47
N VAL A 129 -5.21 -6.44 -14.37
CA VAL A 129 -5.70 -7.11 -13.15
C VAL A 129 -7.23 -7.26 -13.09
N ALA A 130 -7.96 -6.82 -14.11
CA ALA A 130 -9.42 -6.97 -14.22
C ALA A 130 -9.94 -8.42 -13.99
N PRO A 131 -9.25 -9.51 -14.39
CA PRO A 131 -9.72 -10.88 -14.15
C PRO A 131 -9.80 -11.29 -12.67
N LEU A 132 -9.15 -10.55 -11.76
CA LEU A 132 -9.19 -10.84 -10.32
C LEU A 132 -10.53 -10.49 -9.66
N GLN A 133 -11.47 -9.92 -10.42
CA GLN A 133 -12.84 -9.62 -10.00
C GLN A 133 -12.88 -8.86 -8.67
N PHE A 134 -12.40 -7.62 -8.70
CA PHE A 134 -12.36 -6.73 -7.54
C PHE A 134 -13.71 -6.64 -6.84
N LEU A 135 -14.73 -6.09 -7.52
CA LEU A 135 -16.17 -6.20 -7.34
C LEU A 135 -16.85 -5.69 -8.65
N GLU A 136 -18.16 -5.91 -8.83
CA GLU A 136 -18.90 -5.38 -9.98
C GLU A 136 -18.88 -3.83 -10.01
N ASN A 137 -18.61 -3.25 -11.19
CA ASN A 137 -18.57 -1.80 -11.47
C ASN A 137 -17.39 -1.00 -10.86
N ASP A 138 -16.33 -1.67 -10.42
CA ASP A 138 -15.12 -0.98 -9.95
C ASP A 138 -14.33 -0.35 -11.11
N ALA A 139 -13.72 0.80 -10.85
CA ALA A 139 -12.69 1.32 -11.73
C ALA A 139 -11.42 0.45 -11.60
N PRO A 140 -10.52 0.45 -12.61
CA PRO A 140 -9.22 -0.20 -12.47
C PRO A 140 -8.49 0.33 -11.22
N PRO A 141 -7.88 -0.54 -10.40
CA PRO A 141 -7.22 -0.11 -9.18
C PRO A 141 -6.03 0.80 -9.50
N GLY A 142 -5.89 1.88 -8.73
CA GLY A 142 -4.81 2.85 -8.89
C GLY A 142 -3.53 2.49 -8.14
N PHE A 143 -3.61 1.65 -7.09
CA PHE A 143 -2.46 1.34 -6.24
C PHE A 143 -2.38 -0.14 -5.88
N LEU A 144 -1.14 -0.65 -5.79
CA LEU A 144 -0.81 -1.98 -5.31
C LEU A 144 0.22 -1.86 -4.18
N PHE A 145 0.09 -2.71 -3.17
CA PHE A 145 0.99 -2.78 -2.03
C PHE A 145 1.40 -4.21 -1.76
N ALA A 146 2.66 -4.42 -1.43
CA ALA A 146 3.11 -5.64 -0.76
C ALA A 146 3.13 -5.38 0.74
N LEU A 147 2.52 -6.28 1.52
CA LEU A 147 2.35 -6.18 2.97
C LEU A 147 2.92 -7.42 3.66
N GLY A 148 3.59 -7.19 4.79
CA GLY A 148 4.27 -8.24 5.54
C GLY A 148 5.05 -7.68 6.72
N TYR A 149 5.91 -8.51 7.28
CA TYR A 149 6.97 -8.09 8.19
C TYR A 149 8.27 -8.08 7.39
N GLY A 150 8.94 -6.92 7.29
CA GLY A 150 10.19 -6.79 6.56
C GLY A 150 11.29 -7.67 7.17
N ASP A 151 12.11 -8.30 6.31
CA ASP A 151 13.31 -9.00 6.76
C ASP A 151 14.52 -8.06 6.76
N ASP A 152 14.80 -7.47 7.91
CA ASP A 152 15.90 -6.52 8.11
C ASP A 152 17.29 -7.16 8.05
N ASN A 153 17.38 -8.49 8.01
CA ASN A 153 18.66 -9.20 7.87
C ASN A 153 19.17 -9.21 6.42
N ARG A 154 18.31 -8.83 5.45
CA ARG A 154 18.67 -8.78 4.04
C ARG A 154 18.96 -7.36 3.61
N GLU A 155 20.13 -7.14 3.02
CA GLU A 155 20.50 -5.84 2.49
C GLU A 155 19.52 -5.42 1.39
N MET A 156 18.82 -4.31 1.61
CA MET A 156 18.03 -3.68 0.57
C MET A 156 18.96 -2.95 -0.40
N PRO A 157 18.63 -2.90 -1.70
CA PRO A 157 19.29 -1.99 -2.62
C PRO A 157 19.23 -0.57 -2.05
N THR A 158 20.35 0.14 -2.05
CA THR A 158 20.38 1.52 -1.55
C THR A 158 19.41 2.37 -2.37
N GLY A 159 18.32 2.83 -1.75
CA GLY A 159 17.42 3.79 -2.35
C GLY A 159 18.16 5.09 -2.68
N LYS A 160 17.69 5.82 -3.70
CA LYS A 160 18.22 7.16 -3.97
C LYS A 160 18.06 8.01 -2.72
N SER A 161 19.13 8.69 -2.30
CA SER A 161 19.06 9.69 -1.23
C SER A 161 17.93 10.68 -1.52
N PRO A 162 17.19 11.16 -0.50
CA PRO A 162 16.13 12.13 -0.71
C PRO A 162 16.67 13.34 -1.49
N CYS A 163 15.85 13.88 -2.39
CA CYS A 163 16.21 15.03 -3.20
C CYS A 163 16.72 16.16 -2.30
N GLN A 164 17.97 16.59 -2.49
CA GLN A 164 18.58 17.64 -1.69
C GLN A 164 18.03 19.00 -2.15
N GLY A 165 16.99 19.48 -1.46
CA GLY A 165 16.40 20.80 -1.66
C GLY A 165 15.57 21.18 -0.45
N SER A 166 15.49 22.48 -0.14
CA SER A 166 14.60 22.96 0.92
C SER A 166 13.15 22.66 0.55
N LEU A 167 12.54 21.69 1.24
CA LEU A 167 11.14 21.31 1.03
C LEU A 167 10.17 22.44 1.38
N TYR A 168 10.57 23.34 2.28
CA TYR A 168 9.73 24.40 2.79
C TYR A 168 10.51 25.72 2.91
N ARG A 169 9.74 26.81 2.94
CA ARG A 169 10.18 28.13 3.37
C ARG A 169 9.12 28.65 4.33
N ILE A 170 9.53 29.10 5.51
CA ILE A 170 8.65 29.82 6.44
C ILE A 170 8.76 31.30 6.09
N VAL A 171 7.62 31.96 5.91
CA VAL A 171 7.51 33.41 5.76
C VAL A 171 6.92 34.03 7.01
#